data_AF-A0AAV6N834-F1
#
_entry.id   AF-A0AAV6N834-F1
#
_cell.length_a   1.000
_cell.length_b   1.000
_cell.length_c   1.000
_cell.angle_alpha   90.00
_cell.angle_beta   90.00
_cell.angle_gamma   90.00
#
_symmetry.space_group_name_H-M   'P 1'
#
loop_
_entity.id
_entity.type
_entity.pdbx_description
1 polymer ?
#
loop_
_entity_poly.entity_id
_entity_poly.type
_entity_poly.pdbx_seq_one_letter_code
_entity_poly.pdbx_strand_id
1 'polypeptide(L)'
;MEGLAMLRQLIGQLQELLQFYHSHPPPPPPPPAHHQLPLTLASAHQRWCFKDIDDNSADDFYGLVIAAGRSGNCRMTEACVLPPVKKPRKERNRGKLSGSAAATEAMDEEMWKDFPEDLFEAVIARLPIATFFRFRAVCQKWNSLLNSETFALYRAQIPQTTPWFYTITHDMVSSGAIYDPSSNKWYHPSISSQPVRLLVLPVASAGGLVCLLDFSHKNFFVCNPLTRSFKELPARSVEVWSRVAVGMTLNGSSASGGYKILCLGCDGEYEVYDSIENSWTHPRSMPSTIKLPLTLKHRSQAVSIDNFVYFMRSDPEGIMSYNMVTGIWNEFIVPSPRHLTDHTLADFGGRLMLVGLLTKNAATCVCIWELQKMTLLWKEVDRMPNIWCLEFYGKHVRMNCLGNKGLLMLSLRSRQMNRLVTYDVTSKEWLKVPVLPRGRKRQWITSGTAFYPSPTAVA
;
A
#
# COMPACT_ATOMS: atom_id res chain seq x y z
N MET A 1 10.38 43.64 32.67
CA MET A 1 9.84 44.68 31.76
C MET A 1 10.02 44.36 30.28
N GLU A 2 10.66 43.25 29.89
CA GLU A 2 10.91 42.91 28.46
C GLU A 2 9.69 42.30 27.73
N GLY A 3 8.77 41.63 28.45
CA GLY A 3 7.58 41.04 27.83
C GLY A 3 6.58 42.06 27.26
N LEU A 4 6.48 43.24 27.86
CA LEU A 4 5.61 44.34 27.40
C LEU A 4 6.18 45.06 26.17
N ALA A 5 7.51 45.09 26.02
CA ALA A 5 8.17 45.65 24.85
C ALA A 5 7.99 44.74 23.62
N MET A 6 8.13 43.42 23.80
CA MET A 6 7.91 42.45 22.72
C MET A 6 6.45 42.38 22.28
N LEU A 7 5.49 42.53 23.20
CA LEU A 7 4.06 42.56 22.86
C LEU A 7 3.68 43.82 22.05
N ARG A 8 4.26 44.98 22.38
CA ARG A 8 4.05 46.22 21.61
C ARG A 8 4.68 46.14 20.21
N GLN A 9 5.83 45.48 20.08
CA GLN A 9 6.48 45.26 18.79
C GLN A 9 5.70 44.28 17.90
N LEU A 10 5.11 43.24 18.48
CA LEU A 10 4.24 42.29 17.78
C LEU A 10 2.94 42.95 17.30
N ILE A 11 2.33 43.82 18.11
CA ILE A 11 1.12 44.57 17.75
C ILE A 11 1.41 45.59 16.64
N GLY A 12 2.56 46.26 16.67
CA GLY A 12 2.99 47.18 15.60
C GLY A 12 3.20 46.46 14.25
N GLN A 13 3.84 45.29 14.26
CA GLN A 13 4.05 44.49 13.03
C GLN A 13 2.75 43.92 12.46
N LEU A 14 1.76 43.61 13.32
CA LEU A 14 0.43 43.19 12.89
C LEU A 14 -0.39 44.34 12.26
N GLN A 15 -0.22 45.57 12.74
CA GLN A 15 -0.87 46.75 12.14
C GLN A 15 -0.26 47.17 10.80
N GLU A 16 1.05 47.03 10.61
CA GLU A 16 1.70 47.23 9.30
C GLU A 16 1.25 46.19 8.27
N LEU A 17 1.12 44.92 8.68
CA LEU A 17 0.59 43.86 7.82
C LEU A 17 -0.86 44.12 7.40
N LEU A 18 -1.70 44.66 8.29
CA LEU A 18 -3.10 45.01 7.98
C LEU A 18 -3.22 46.22 7.03
N GLN A 19 -2.27 47.16 7.03
CA GLN A 19 -2.27 48.27 6.08
C GLN A 19 -1.80 47.86 4.67
N PHE A 20 -0.94 46.84 4.54
CA PHE A 20 -0.51 46.32 3.23
C PHE A 20 -1.62 45.58 2.45
N TYR A 21 -2.62 45.03 3.13
CA TYR A 21 -3.74 44.28 2.50
C TYR A 21 -4.98 45.14 2.21
N HIS A 22 -4.92 46.45 2.45
CA HIS A 22 -5.98 47.40 2.08
C HIS A 22 -5.47 48.42 1.06
N SER A 23 -5.20 47.94 -0.15
CA SER A 23 -5.10 48.80 -1.34
C SER A 23 -6.11 48.34 -2.39
N HIS A 24 -6.89 49.30 -2.88
CA HIS A 24 -7.99 49.12 -3.83
C HIS A 24 -7.53 48.48 -5.16
N PRO A 25 -8.39 47.70 -5.84
CA PRO A 25 -8.10 47.25 -7.20
C PRO A 25 -8.15 48.44 -8.21
N PRO A 26 -7.37 48.41 -9.30
CA PRO A 26 -7.38 49.44 -10.34
C PRO A 26 -8.70 49.41 -11.15
N PRO A 27 -9.09 50.52 -11.80
CA PRO A 27 -10.32 50.58 -12.59
C PRO A 27 -10.22 49.77 -13.90
N PRO A 28 -11.34 49.26 -14.43
CA PRO A 28 -11.37 48.50 -15.68
C PRO A 28 -11.22 49.38 -16.94
N PRO A 29 -10.74 48.83 -18.07
CA PRO A 29 -10.69 49.53 -19.37
C PRO A 29 -12.09 49.68 -20.00
N PRO A 30 -12.30 50.61 -20.96
CA PRO A 30 -13.59 50.84 -21.60
C PRO A 30 -13.96 49.71 -22.59
N PRO A 31 -15.25 49.49 -22.89
CA PRO A 31 -15.71 48.37 -23.70
C PRO A 31 -15.57 48.61 -25.22
N PRO A 32 -15.33 47.58 -26.04
CA PRO A 32 -15.63 47.60 -27.48
C PRO A 32 -17.14 47.41 -27.73
N ALA A 33 -17.59 47.95 -28.86
CA ALA A 33 -18.98 48.06 -29.28
C ALA A 33 -19.71 46.72 -29.52
N HIS A 34 -21.02 46.82 -29.35
CA HIS A 34 -22.11 45.87 -29.59
C HIS A 34 -21.91 44.83 -30.71
N HIS A 35 -22.26 43.57 -30.42
CA HIS A 35 -23.22 42.79 -31.22
C HIS A 35 -23.93 41.70 -30.37
N GLN A 36 -25.22 41.96 -30.12
CA GLN A 36 -26.42 41.08 -30.01
C GLN A 36 -26.25 39.59 -29.62
N LEU A 37 -26.68 39.17 -28.41
CA LEU A 37 -27.99 38.54 -28.01
C LEU A 37 -27.89 36.99 -27.88
N PRO A 38 -28.75 36.29 -27.09
CA PRO A 38 -29.02 36.44 -25.65
C PRO A 38 -28.89 35.13 -24.83
N LEU A 39 -28.89 35.34 -23.51
CA LEU A 39 -28.84 34.44 -22.35
C LEU A 39 -30.07 33.51 -22.17
N THR A 40 -29.87 32.45 -21.38
CA THR A 40 -30.64 32.14 -20.14
C THR A 40 -29.85 31.07 -19.35
N LEU A 41 -29.16 31.43 -18.24
CA LEU A 41 -29.60 31.54 -16.82
C LEU A 41 -30.21 30.24 -16.25
N ALA A 42 -29.89 29.75 -15.05
CA ALA A 42 -29.19 30.37 -13.91
C ALA A 42 -28.64 29.31 -12.95
N SER A 43 -27.48 29.61 -12.37
CA SER A 43 -26.96 29.06 -11.13
C SER A 43 -27.52 29.84 -9.94
N ALA A 44 -27.86 29.13 -8.85
CA ALA A 44 -28.20 29.73 -7.57
C ALA A 44 -27.04 29.51 -6.58
N HIS A 45 -26.44 30.63 -6.16
CA HIS A 45 -25.60 30.73 -4.97
C HIS A 45 -26.44 30.60 -3.69
N GLN A 46 -25.97 29.82 -2.71
CA GLN A 46 -26.24 30.04 -1.28
C GLN A 46 -25.07 29.45 -0.47
N ARG A 47 -24.19 30.32 0.04
CA ARG A 47 -24.06 30.74 1.45
C ARG A 47 -23.48 29.67 2.39
N TRP A 48 -22.22 29.88 2.73
CA TRP A 48 -21.47 29.19 3.77
C TRP A 48 -22.09 29.41 5.17
N CYS A 49 -22.26 28.31 5.90
CA CYS A 49 -22.42 28.30 7.35
C CYS A 49 -21.29 27.47 7.95
N PHE A 50 -20.48 28.12 8.79
CA PHE A 50 -19.55 27.47 9.72
C PHE A 50 -20.36 26.75 10.82
N LYS A 51 -19.96 25.53 11.18
CA LYS A 51 -20.18 24.94 12.50
C LYS A 51 -19.09 23.91 12.81
N ASP A 52 -18.34 24.23 13.87
CA ASP A 52 -17.62 23.40 14.84
C ASP A 52 -17.22 21.97 14.45
N ILE A 53 -15.92 21.75 14.31
CA ILE A 53 -15.29 20.43 14.40
C ILE A 53 -14.26 20.48 15.51
N ASP A 54 -14.43 19.55 16.46
CA ASP A 54 -13.60 19.34 17.64
C ASP A 54 -12.10 19.27 17.31
N ASP A 55 -11.37 19.99 18.15
CA ASP A 55 -9.94 20.23 18.11
C ASP A 55 -9.18 19.05 18.73
N ASN A 56 -8.60 18.18 17.89
CA ASN A 56 -7.34 17.49 18.18
C ASN A 56 -6.81 16.73 16.96
N SER A 57 -6.35 17.49 15.96
CA SER A 57 -5.63 16.92 14.82
C SER A 57 -4.71 17.99 14.23
N ALA A 58 -3.49 18.09 14.77
CA ALA A 58 -2.45 18.89 14.14
C ALA A 58 -2.13 18.31 12.75
N ASP A 59 -2.45 19.12 11.74
CA ASP A 59 -2.11 18.95 10.33
C ASP A 59 -0.62 18.72 10.09
N ASP A 60 -0.29 17.82 9.17
CA ASP A 60 1.02 17.72 8.52
C ASP A 60 0.81 17.96 7.00
N PHE A 61 0.73 19.22 6.58
CA PHE A 61 0.86 19.62 5.18
C PHE A 61 2.35 19.88 4.86
N TYR A 62 2.91 19.20 3.86
CA TYR A 62 4.27 19.50 3.36
C TYR A 62 4.27 19.73 1.84
N GLY A 63 4.71 20.92 1.43
CA GLY A 63 5.16 21.22 0.07
C GLY A 63 6.66 20.95 -0.06
N LEU A 64 7.08 20.32 -1.16
CA LEU A 64 8.49 20.07 -1.46
C LEU A 64 8.86 20.65 -2.83
N VAL A 65 9.86 21.53 -2.85
CA VAL A 65 10.46 22.13 -4.05
C VAL A 65 11.53 21.19 -4.63
N ILE A 66 11.57 21.06 -5.95
CA ILE A 66 12.48 20.17 -6.69
C ILE A 66 13.62 20.95 -7.36
N ALA A 67 14.85 20.45 -7.25
CA ALA A 67 15.97 20.78 -8.13
C ALA A 67 16.30 19.61 -9.08
N ALA A 68 16.63 19.92 -10.33
CA ALA A 68 16.90 18.96 -11.41
C ALA A 68 18.36 18.49 -11.43
N GLY A 69 18.59 17.20 -11.74
CA GLY A 69 19.92 16.60 -11.87
C GLY A 69 19.92 15.47 -12.91
N ARG A 70 20.97 15.46 -13.74
CA ARG A 70 21.11 14.75 -15.03
C ARG A 70 21.29 13.22 -14.96
N SER A 71 20.95 12.62 -16.10
CA SER A 71 20.94 11.20 -16.50
C SER A 71 22.28 10.45 -16.33
N GLY A 72 22.18 9.19 -15.89
CA GLY A 72 23.24 8.18 -15.95
C GLY A 72 22.66 6.76 -15.79
N ASN A 73 23.01 5.84 -16.70
CA ASN A 73 22.66 4.42 -16.69
C ASN A 73 23.08 3.70 -15.39
N CYS A 74 22.28 2.76 -14.86
CA CYS A 74 22.73 1.40 -14.44
C CYS A 74 21.67 0.51 -13.76
N ARG A 75 22.04 -0.79 -13.74
CA ARG A 75 21.31 -2.03 -13.46
C ARG A 75 20.87 -2.24 -12.00
N MET A 76 19.99 -3.23 -11.79
CA MET A 76 19.67 -3.79 -10.47
C MET A 76 20.90 -4.52 -9.93
N THR A 77 21.56 -3.97 -8.91
CA THR A 77 22.71 -4.59 -8.24
C THR A 77 22.31 -5.09 -6.85
N GLU A 78 22.45 -6.40 -6.63
CA GLU A 78 22.65 -6.97 -5.30
C GLU A 78 23.97 -6.40 -4.74
N ALA A 79 23.92 -5.77 -3.57
CA ALA A 79 25.14 -5.37 -2.86
C ALA A 79 25.69 -6.60 -2.10
N CYS A 80 26.46 -7.44 -2.78
CA CYS A 80 27.33 -8.40 -2.12
C CYS A 80 28.51 -7.64 -1.49
N VAL A 81 28.45 -7.38 -0.19
CA VAL A 81 29.63 -6.99 0.59
C VAL A 81 30.49 -8.24 0.76
N LEU A 82 31.52 -8.39 -0.08
CA LEU A 82 32.57 -9.38 0.12
C LEU A 82 33.46 -8.94 1.31
N PRO A 83 33.89 -9.86 2.20
CA PRO A 83 34.87 -9.53 3.24
C PRO A 83 36.22 -9.15 2.61
N PRO A 84 37.05 -8.32 3.28
CA PRO A 84 38.32 -7.87 2.72
C PRO A 84 39.30 -9.04 2.54
N VAL A 85 39.78 -9.18 1.30
CA VAL A 85 40.83 -10.10 0.86
C VAL A 85 42.12 -9.79 1.62
N LYS A 86 42.52 -10.67 2.55
CA LYS A 86 43.86 -10.65 3.14
C LYS A 86 44.88 -11.08 2.07
N LYS A 87 45.89 -10.25 1.84
CA LYS A 87 47.03 -10.56 0.95
C LYS A 87 47.75 -11.84 1.41
N PRO A 88 48.21 -12.71 0.50
CA PRO A 88 48.89 -13.94 0.88
C PRO A 88 50.32 -13.63 1.36
N ARG A 89 50.62 -14.01 2.60
CA ARG A 89 51.99 -14.05 3.13
C ARG A 89 52.63 -15.34 2.64
N LYS A 90 53.78 -15.19 1.97
CA LYS A 90 54.61 -16.27 1.42
C LYS A 90 55.16 -17.10 2.59
N GLU A 91 54.76 -18.36 2.69
CA GLU A 91 55.41 -19.33 3.57
C GLU A 91 55.68 -20.63 2.82
N ARG A 92 56.89 -21.13 3.04
CA ARG A 92 57.60 -22.13 2.26
C ARG A 92 57.61 -23.44 3.04
N ASN A 93 57.39 -24.54 2.32
CA ASN A 93 57.70 -25.95 2.59
C ASN A 93 56.73 -26.85 3.39
N ARG A 94 56.13 -27.77 2.61
CA ARG A 94 56.29 -29.25 2.66
C ARG A 94 55.72 -30.00 3.88
N GLY A 95 54.61 -30.70 3.64
CA GLY A 95 54.15 -31.86 4.40
C GLY A 95 52.98 -32.55 3.68
N LYS A 96 53.26 -33.65 2.98
CA LYS A 96 52.26 -34.54 2.36
C LYS A 96 51.42 -35.22 3.44
N LEU A 97 50.10 -35.07 3.41
CA LEU A 97 49.17 -36.07 3.95
C LEU A 97 47.93 -36.14 3.03
N SER A 98 47.69 -37.35 2.53
CA SER A 98 46.58 -37.73 1.66
C SER A 98 45.28 -37.73 2.46
N GLY A 99 44.30 -36.94 2.02
CA GLY A 99 42.94 -36.96 2.54
C GLY A 99 42.00 -36.72 1.37
N SER A 100 41.23 -37.75 1.01
CA SER A 100 40.25 -37.76 -0.06
C SER A 100 39.27 -36.58 0.08
N ALA A 101 39.39 -35.60 -0.82
CA ALA A 101 38.33 -34.64 -1.05
C ALA A 101 37.31 -35.33 -1.95
N ALA A 102 36.09 -35.52 -1.45
CA ALA A 102 34.95 -35.90 -2.27
C ALA A 102 34.84 -34.90 -3.42
N ALA A 103 35.25 -35.33 -4.61
CA ALA A 103 34.97 -34.60 -5.82
C ALA A 103 33.46 -34.52 -5.94
N THR A 104 32.92 -33.31 -6.01
CA THR A 104 31.57 -33.07 -6.53
C THR A 104 31.55 -33.70 -7.91
N GLU A 105 31.01 -34.92 -8.02
CA GLU A 105 30.83 -35.56 -9.32
C GLU A 105 29.93 -34.64 -10.15
N ALA A 106 30.53 -34.02 -11.16
CA ALA A 106 29.79 -33.26 -12.14
C ALA A 106 28.84 -34.26 -12.81
N MET A 107 27.53 -34.04 -12.66
CA MET A 107 26.51 -34.91 -13.24
C MET A 107 26.73 -35.06 -14.75
N ASP A 108 26.51 -36.27 -15.25
CA ASP A 108 26.75 -36.66 -16.64
C ASP A 108 25.99 -35.76 -17.64
N GLU A 109 26.70 -35.26 -18.65
CA GLU A 109 26.24 -34.25 -19.60
C GLU A 109 25.20 -34.84 -20.58
N GLU A 110 25.22 -36.16 -20.80
CA GLU A 110 24.22 -36.87 -21.61
C GLU A 110 22.86 -36.95 -20.91
N MET A 111 22.81 -37.16 -19.58
CA MET A 111 21.55 -37.21 -18.85
C MET A 111 20.75 -35.88 -18.88
N TRP A 112 21.45 -34.75 -18.99
CA TRP A 112 20.81 -33.43 -19.04
C TRP A 112 20.32 -33.04 -20.44
N LYS A 113 20.89 -33.62 -21.51
CA LYS A 113 20.43 -33.37 -22.88
C LYS A 113 19.03 -33.91 -23.14
N ASP A 114 18.66 -34.98 -22.44
CA ASP A 114 17.38 -35.66 -22.59
C ASP A 114 16.33 -35.23 -21.56
N PHE A 115 16.63 -34.23 -20.70
CA PHE A 115 15.66 -33.78 -19.70
C PHE A 115 14.49 -33.03 -20.38
N PRO A 116 13.24 -33.50 -20.23
CA PRO A 116 12.09 -32.89 -20.89
C PRO A 116 11.88 -31.41 -20.56
N GLU A 117 11.59 -30.58 -21.58
CA GLU A 117 11.41 -29.12 -21.41
C GLU A 117 10.23 -28.75 -20.50
N ASP A 118 9.17 -29.55 -20.54
CA ASP A 118 8.00 -29.44 -19.67
C ASP A 118 8.33 -29.66 -18.19
N LEU A 119 9.30 -30.54 -17.88
CA LEU A 119 9.79 -30.74 -16.52
C LEU A 119 10.64 -29.56 -16.05
N PHE A 120 11.39 -28.89 -16.91
CA PHE A 120 12.13 -27.68 -16.53
C PHE A 120 11.18 -26.59 -16.05
N GLU A 121 10.11 -26.32 -16.80
CA GLU A 121 9.13 -25.31 -16.39
C GLU A 121 8.40 -25.68 -15.11
N ALA A 122 8.05 -26.96 -14.93
CA ALA A 122 7.43 -27.46 -13.71
C ALA A 122 8.35 -27.27 -12.49
N VAL A 123 9.65 -27.57 -12.62
CA VAL A 123 10.64 -27.37 -11.55
C VAL A 123 10.84 -25.89 -11.27
N ILE A 124 11.07 -25.07 -12.31
CA ILE A 124 11.27 -23.63 -12.16
C ILE A 124 10.04 -23.00 -11.50
N ALA A 125 8.81 -23.37 -11.90
CA ALA A 125 7.58 -22.83 -11.33
C ALA A 125 7.48 -23.01 -9.81
N ARG A 126 8.16 -24.02 -9.22
CA ARG A 126 8.18 -24.31 -7.77
C ARG A 126 9.27 -23.57 -7.00
N LEU A 127 10.18 -22.89 -7.69
CA LEU A 127 11.24 -22.13 -7.04
C LEU A 127 10.70 -20.85 -6.38
N PRO A 128 11.43 -20.31 -5.37
CA PRO A 128 11.11 -19.01 -4.78
C PRO A 128 11.12 -17.90 -5.84
N ILE A 129 10.23 -16.92 -5.68
CA ILE A 129 10.08 -15.80 -6.64
C ILE A 129 11.39 -15.02 -6.85
N ALA A 130 12.17 -14.84 -5.78
CA ALA A 130 13.46 -14.17 -5.86
C ALA A 130 14.41 -14.84 -6.89
N THR A 131 14.28 -16.14 -7.12
CA THR A 131 15.11 -16.89 -8.07
C THR A 131 14.75 -16.56 -9.52
N PHE A 132 13.51 -16.19 -9.81
CA PHE A 132 13.08 -15.82 -11.17
C PHE A 132 13.86 -14.63 -11.72
N PHE A 133 14.17 -13.64 -10.88
CA PHE A 133 14.99 -12.51 -11.28
C PHE A 133 16.40 -12.93 -11.73
N ARG A 134 16.97 -13.96 -11.10
CA ARG A 134 18.26 -14.51 -11.48
C ARG A 134 18.16 -15.27 -12.79
N PHE A 135 17.11 -16.09 -12.97
CA PHE A 135 16.88 -16.81 -14.23
C PHE A 135 16.74 -15.89 -15.44
N ARG A 136 16.06 -14.74 -15.29
CA ARG A 136 15.96 -13.73 -16.35
C ARG A 136 17.33 -13.18 -16.80
N ALA A 137 18.35 -13.26 -15.95
CA ALA A 137 19.70 -12.76 -16.23
C ALA A 137 20.65 -13.83 -16.80
N VAL A 138 20.29 -15.12 -16.78
CA VAL A 138 21.16 -16.22 -17.25
C VAL A 138 21.30 -16.21 -18.77
N CYS A 139 20.20 -16.41 -19.51
CA CYS A 139 20.17 -16.28 -20.97
C CYS A 139 18.75 -16.02 -21.49
N GLN A 140 18.61 -15.74 -22.79
CA GLN A 140 17.33 -15.44 -23.42
C GLN A 140 16.32 -16.59 -23.33
N LYS A 141 16.77 -17.85 -23.48
CA LYS A 141 15.92 -19.05 -23.35
C LYS A 141 15.29 -19.14 -21.96
N TRP A 142 16.07 -18.99 -20.89
CA TRP A 142 15.54 -19.01 -19.52
C TRP A 142 14.60 -17.83 -19.23
N ASN A 143 14.89 -16.65 -19.78
CA ASN A 143 13.99 -15.51 -19.67
C ASN A 143 12.66 -15.72 -20.41
N SER A 144 12.65 -16.43 -21.56
CA SER A 144 11.41 -16.72 -22.30
C SER A 144 10.55 -17.79 -21.61
N LEU A 145 11.17 -18.80 -20.97
CA LEU A 145 10.43 -19.83 -20.20
C LEU A 145 9.53 -19.21 -19.12
N LEU A 146 9.98 -18.15 -18.46
CA LEU A 146 9.20 -17.48 -17.40
C LEU A 146 7.97 -16.73 -17.92
N ASN A 147 7.81 -16.60 -19.24
CA ASN A 147 6.65 -15.98 -19.86
C ASN A 147 5.83 -17.00 -20.70
N SER A 148 6.13 -18.30 -20.62
CA SER A 148 5.36 -19.33 -21.34
C SER A 148 4.02 -19.62 -20.65
N GLU A 149 3.05 -20.09 -21.42
CA GLU A 149 1.72 -20.47 -20.91
C GLU A 149 1.80 -21.68 -19.97
N THR A 150 2.63 -22.66 -20.30
CA THR A 150 2.87 -23.87 -19.51
C THR A 150 3.48 -23.54 -18.15
N PHE A 151 4.46 -22.61 -18.08
CA PHE A 151 4.97 -22.09 -16.82
C PHE A 151 3.87 -21.41 -16.00
N ALA A 152 3.02 -20.60 -16.63
CA ALA A 152 1.91 -19.93 -15.95
C ALA A 152 0.89 -20.92 -15.38
N LEU A 153 0.57 -22.00 -16.11
CA LEU A 153 -0.29 -23.08 -15.64
C LEU A 153 0.30 -23.80 -14.43
N TYR A 154 1.59 -24.18 -14.49
CA TYR A 154 2.26 -24.79 -13.33
C TYR A 154 2.29 -23.85 -12.13
N ARG A 155 2.48 -22.55 -12.36
CA ARG A 155 2.50 -21.57 -11.27
C ARG A 155 1.12 -21.36 -10.66
N ALA A 156 0.06 -21.38 -11.45
CA ALA A 156 -1.32 -21.28 -10.97
C ALA A 156 -1.74 -22.45 -10.08
N GLN A 157 -1.13 -23.63 -10.27
CA GLN A 157 -1.37 -24.81 -9.43
C GLN A 157 -0.69 -24.74 -8.06
N ILE A 158 0.26 -23.82 -7.87
CA ILE A 158 1.02 -23.70 -6.63
C ILE A 158 0.30 -22.71 -5.72
N PRO A 159 -0.18 -23.17 -4.53
CA PRO A 159 -0.80 -22.27 -3.57
C PRO A 159 0.19 -21.20 -3.14
N GLN A 160 -0.17 -19.93 -3.34
CA GLN A 160 0.61 -18.84 -2.78
C GLN A 160 0.22 -18.65 -1.31
N THR A 161 1.15 -18.94 -0.41
CA THR A 161 0.87 -18.96 1.04
C THR A 161 1.27 -17.66 1.73
N THR A 162 2.33 -16.99 1.27
CA THR A 162 2.89 -15.82 1.94
C THR A 162 2.77 -14.56 1.07
N PRO A 163 1.98 -13.55 1.48
CA PRO A 163 1.94 -12.28 0.77
C PRO A 163 3.23 -11.48 1.01
N TRP A 164 3.58 -10.64 0.05
CA TRP A 164 4.62 -9.63 0.17
C TRP A 164 3.99 -8.27 0.46
N PHE A 165 4.77 -7.33 0.97
CA PHE A 165 4.26 -6.00 1.32
C PHE A 165 4.89 -4.94 0.43
N TYR A 166 4.09 -4.24 -0.38
CA TYR A 166 4.56 -3.07 -1.11
C TYR A 166 4.22 -1.81 -0.30
N THR A 167 5.26 -1.09 0.13
CA THR A 167 5.17 0.03 1.07
C THR A 167 5.79 1.30 0.49
N ILE A 168 5.22 2.44 0.86
CA ILE A 168 5.80 3.76 0.67
C ILE A 168 6.24 4.27 2.03
N THR A 169 7.47 4.75 2.13
CA THR A 169 7.96 5.44 3.33
C THR A 169 7.89 6.94 3.14
N HIS A 170 7.79 7.67 4.25
CA HIS A 170 7.66 9.12 4.25
C HIS A 170 8.77 9.87 3.49
N ASP A 171 9.95 9.29 3.32
CA ASP A 171 11.11 9.89 2.68
C ASP A 171 11.44 9.37 1.28
N MET A 172 10.70 8.37 0.78
CA MET A 172 10.95 7.76 -0.53
C MET A 172 9.91 8.25 -1.55
N VAL A 173 10.29 9.30 -2.29
CA VAL A 173 9.41 10.09 -3.17
C VAL A 173 9.23 9.48 -4.56
N SER A 174 9.23 8.14 -4.76
CA SER A 174 8.75 7.58 -6.06
C SER A 174 8.69 6.06 -6.17
N SER A 175 9.64 5.32 -5.59
CA SER A 175 9.79 3.88 -5.92
C SER A 175 9.28 2.93 -4.84
N GLY A 176 9.06 3.40 -3.61
CA GLY A 176 8.67 2.53 -2.49
C GLY A 176 9.66 1.39 -2.17
N ALA A 177 9.21 0.45 -1.36
CA ALA A 177 9.96 -0.74 -0.96
C ALA A 177 9.04 -1.94 -0.81
N ILE A 178 9.51 -3.10 -1.26
CA ILE A 178 8.80 -4.39 -1.18
C ILE A 178 9.48 -5.25 -0.13
N TYR A 179 8.75 -5.72 0.86
CA TYR A 179 9.24 -6.67 1.84
C TYR A 179 8.79 -8.09 1.49
N ASP A 180 9.75 -9.01 1.48
CA ASP A 180 9.53 -10.46 1.40
C ASP A 180 9.71 -11.08 2.79
N PRO A 181 8.62 -11.51 3.43
CA PRO A 181 8.69 -12.16 4.74
C PRO A 181 9.46 -13.48 4.72
N SER A 182 9.44 -14.23 3.60
CA SER A 182 10.05 -15.57 3.53
C SER A 182 11.57 -15.52 3.57
N SER A 183 12.17 -14.51 2.93
CA SER A 183 13.62 -14.29 2.97
C SER A 183 14.05 -13.25 4.00
N ASN A 184 13.09 -12.62 4.69
CA ASN A 184 13.28 -11.50 5.60
C ASN A 184 14.10 -10.35 4.97
N LYS A 185 13.78 -9.99 3.72
CA LYS A 185 14.51 -8.99 2.93
C LYS A 185 13.62 -7.92 2.35
N TRP A 186 14.21 -6.74 2.24
CA TRP A 186 13.65 -5.60 1.52
C TRP A 186 14.23 -5.54 0.11
N TYR A 187 13.34 -5.33 -0.86
CA TYR A 187 13.62 -5.08 -2.26
C TYR A 187 13.14 -3.68 -2.63
N HIS A 188 13.81 -3.05 -3.58
CA HIS A 188 13.40 -1.77 -4.13
C HIS A 188 13.00 -1.98 -5.59
N PRO A 189 11.71 -1.84 -5.94
CA PRO A 189 11.32 -2.02 -7.33
C PRO A 189 11.90 -0.88 -8.16
N SER A 190 12.67 -1.24 -9.20
CA SER A 190 13.09 -0.27 -10.21
C SER A 190 11.94 -0.09 -11.20
N ILE A 191 11.04 0.86 -10.95
CA ILE A 191 9.98 1.20 -11.92
C ILE A 191 10.62 2.04 -13.03
N SER A 192 11.39 1.38 -13.89
CA SER A 192 12.18 2.02 -14.96
C SER A 192 11.34 2.51 -16.14
N SER A 193 10.03 2.24 -16.16
CA SER A 193 9.11 2.60 -17.25
C SER A 193 8.10 3.68 -16.88
N GLN A 194 8.18 4.26 -15.67
CA GLN A 194 7.30 5.38 -15.30
C GLN A 194 7.58 6.60 -16.19
N PRO A 195 6.56 7.17 -16.87
CA PRO A 195 6.64 8.56 -17.28
C PRO A 195 6.74 9.40 -15.99
N VAL A 196 7.84 10.15 -15.84
CA VAL A 196 8.00 11.30 -14.92
C VAL A 196 7.46 11.13 -13.49
N ARG A 197 8.32 10.85 -12.50
CA ARG A 197 8.16 11.21 -11.04
C ARG A 197 6.72 11.22 -10.48
N LEU A 198 5.87 10.28 -10.89
CA LEU A 198 4.51 10.19 -10.38
C LEU A 198 4.59 9.61 -8.99
N LEU A 199 4.30 10.46 -8.02
CA LEU A 199 4.05 10.06 -6.66
C LEU A 199 2.76 9.25 -6.67
N VAL A 200 2.86 7.96 -6.36
CA VAL A 200 1.74 7.01 -6.34
C VAL A 200 1.77 6.17 -5.06
N LEU A 201 0.59 5.82 -4.57
CA LEU A 201 0.37 5.08 -3.33
C LEU A 201 -0.27 3.73 -3.64
N PRO A 202 0.28 2.60 -3.15
CA PRO A 202 -0.42 1.33 -3.15
C PRO A 202 -1.67 1.41 -2.27
N VAL A 203 -2.82 1.08 -2.85
CA VAL A 203 -4.13 1.21 -2.20
C VAL A 203 -4.91 -0.10 -2.12
N ALA A 204 -4.70 -1.04 -3.06
CA ALA A 204 -5.33 -2.35 -3.08
C ALA A 204 -4.51 -3.35 -3.91
N SER A 205 -4.84 -4.64 -3.83
CA SER A 205 -4.19 -5.67 -4.67
C SER A 205 -5.11 -6.87 -4.93
N ALA A 206 -4.94 -7.51 -6.08
CA ALA A 206 -5.61 -8.76 -6.44
C ALA A 206 -4.80 -9.51 -7.51
N GLY A 207 -4.75 -10.85 -7.46
CA GLY A 207 -4.08 -11.68 -8.47
C GLY A 207 -2.59 -11.43 -8.69
N GLY A 208 -1.92 -10.80 -7.72
CA GLY A 208 -0.53 -10.36 -7.82
C GLY A 208 -0.29 -9.06 -8.56
N LEU A 209 -1.38 -8.37 -8.91
CA LEU A 209 -1.37 -6.98 -9.30
C LEU A 209 -1.60 -6.09 -8.08
N VAL A 210 -1.03 -4.89 -8.13
CA VAL A 210 -1.22 -3.83 -7.14
C VAL A 210 -1.87 -2.64 -7.83
N CYS A 211 -2.97 -2.18 -7.25
CA CYS A 211 -3.60 -0.93 -7.61
C CYS A 211 -2.90 0.22 -6.89
N LEU A 212 -2.51 1.22 -7.68
CA LEU A 212 -1.84 2.44 -7.27
C LEU A 212 -2.75 3.63 -7.53
N LEU A 213 -2.72 4.60 -6.63
CA LEU A 213 -3.45 5.86 -6.75
C LEU A 213 -2.46 7.03 -6.67
N ASP A 214 -2.59 8.01 -7.55
CA ASP A 214 -1.80 9.22 -7.43
C ASP A 214 -2.17 10.07 -6.20
N PHE A 215 -1.29 11.00 -5.81
CA PHE A 215 -1.56 11.87 -4.64
C PHE A 215 -2.71 12.85 -4.89
N SER A 216 -3.10 13.05 -6.15
CA SER A 216 -4.28 13.85 -6.49
C SER A 216 -5.59 13.09 -6.30
N HIS A 217 -5.54 11.77 -6.05
CA HIS A 217 -6.68 10.87 -5.98
C HIS A 217 -7.52 10.81 -7.27
N LYS A 218 -6.94 11.19 -8.42
CA LYS A 218 -7.63 11.24 -9.71
C LYS A 218 -7.28 10.03 -10.57
N ASN A 219 -6.00 9.70 -10.66
CA ASN A 219 -5.48 8.74 -11.62
C ASN A 219 -5.13 7.42 -10.94
N PHE A 220 -5.67 6.35 -11.50
CA PHE A 220 -5.39 4.99 -11.08
C PHE A 220 -4.40 4.33 -12.01
N PHE A 221 -3.52 3.53 -11.42
CA PHE A 221 -2.59 2.69 -12.15
C PHE A 221 -2.66 1.28 -11.60
N VAL A 222 -2.39 0.31 -12.44
CA VAL A 222 -2.23 -1.08 -12.03
C VAL A 222 -0.85 -1.52 -12.45
N CYS A 223 -0.15 -2.20 -11.55
CA CYS A 223 1.17 -2.73 -11.86
C CYS A 223 1.37 -4.11 -11.26
N ASN A 224 2.30 -4.85 -11.85
CA ASN A 224 2.92 -5.99 -11.21
C ASN A 224 4.27 -5.54 -10.63
N PRO A 225 4.43 -5.45 -9.30
CA PRO A 225 5.66 -4.95 -8.68
C PRO A 225 6.91 -5.81 -8.96
N LEU A 226 6.72 -7.05 -9.43
CA LEU A 226 7.80 -7.99 -9.76
C LEU A 226 8.24 -7.89 -11.22
N THR A 227 7.42 -7.30 -12.08
CA THR A 227 7.72 -7.21 -13.51
C THR A 227 7.69 -5.75 -13.95
N ARG A 228 7.85 -5.52 -15.26
CA ARG A 228 7.71 -4.18 -15.84
C ARG A 228 6.28 -3.87 -16.28
N SER A 229 5.32 -4.72 -15.89
CA SER A 229 3.91 -4.52 -16.23
C SER A 229 3.35 -3.36 -15.41
N PHE A 230 2.92 -2.33 -16.13
CA PHE A 230 2.38 -1.10 -15.59
C PHE A 230 1.36 -0.56 -16.60
N LYS A 231 0.17 -0.20 -16.12
CA LYS A 231 -0.94 0.29 -16.93
C LYS A 231 -1.59 1.46 -16.21
N GLU A 232 -1.70 2.59 -16.90
CA GLU A 232 -2.57 3.68 -16.47
C GLU A 232 -4.02 3.35 -16.86
N LEU A 233 -4.93 3.52 -15.92
CA LEU A 233 -6.35 3.29 -16.17
C LEU A 233 -6.98 4.52 -16.82
N PRO A 234 -8.07 4.36 -17.58
CA PRO A 234 -8.81 5.49 -18.13
C PRO A 234 -9.19 6.51 -17.04
N ALA A 235 -9.23 7.78 -17.42
CA ALA A 235 -9.70 8.84 -16.53
C ALA A 235 -11.16 8.58 -16.10
N ARG A 236 -11.45 8.88 -14.85
CA ARG A 236 -12.79 8.78 -14.26
C ARG A 236 -13.67 9.91 -14.75
N SER A 237 -14.97 9.69 -14.87
CA SER A 237 -15.89 10.76 -15.30
C SER A 237 -16.26 11.71 -14.17
N VAL A 238 -16.01 11.33 -12.92
CA VAL A 238 -16.28 12.16 -11.74
C VAL A 238 -14.97 12.59 -11.10
N GLU A 239 -14.76 13.91 -10.99
CA GLU A 239 -13.70 14.45 -10.16
C GLU A 239 -14.09 14.30 -8.69
N VAL A 240 -13.59 13.26 -8.04
CA VAL A 240 -13.72 13.13 -6.58
C VAL A 240 -12.64 13.99 -5.93
N TRP A 241 -13.07 15.11 -5.32
CA TRP A 241 -12.18 16.03 -4.58
C TRP A 241 -11.89 15.55 -3.15
N SER A 242 -12.50 14.42 -2.74
CA SER A 242 -12.41 13.86 -1.39
C SER A 242 -11.55 12.60 -1.33
N ARG A 243 -11.20 12.17 -0.12
CA ARG A 243 -10.50 10.91 0.11
C ARG A 243 -11.35 9.74 -0.36
N VAL A 244 -10.71 8.78 -1.02
CA VAL A 244 -11.38 7.59 -1.53
C VAL A 244 -10.92 6.34 -0.79
N ALA A 245 -11.85 5.41 -0.57
CA ALA A 245 -11.54 4.05 -0.22
C ALA A 245 -11.52 3.18 -1.49
N VAL A 246 -10.53 2.30 -1.59
CA VAL A 246 -10.28 1.50 -2.80
C VAL A 246 -10.20 0.03 -2.45
N GLY A 247 -10.93 -0.80 -3.18
CA GLY A 247 -10.84 -2.26 -3.12
C GLY A 247 -10.61 -2.86 -4.50
N MET A 248 -10.04 -4.06 -4.56
CA MET A 248 -9.71 -4.73 -5.81
C MET A 248 -10.00 -6.23 -5.71
N THR A 249 -10.71 -6.77 -6.70
CA THR A 249 -11.07 -8.19 -6.78
C THR A 249 -10.68 -8.76 -8.13
N LEU A 250 -10.55 -10.09 -8.22
CA LEU A 250 -10.44 -10.78 -9.49
C LEU A 250 -11.82 -11.02 -10.10
N ASN A 251 -11.87 -11.06 -11.43
CA ASN A 251 -13.03 -11.55 -12.16
C ASN A 251 -12.98 -13.08 -12.16
N GLY A 252 -13.77 -13.70 -11.28
CA GLY A 252 -13.73 -15.14 -11.09
C GLY A 252 -12.49 -15.62 -10.32
N SER A 253 -12.16 -16.90 -10.45
CA SER A 253 -11.11 -17.55 -9.66
C SER A 253 -9.74 -17.60 -10.33
N SER A 254 -9.63 -17.24 -11.61
CA SER A 254 -8.37 -17.27 -12.36
C SER A 254 -7.75 -15.88 -12.49
N ALA A 255 -6.42 -15.78 -12.40
CA ALA A 255 -5.67 -14.56 -12.68
C ALA A 255 -5.79 -14.09 -14.15
N SER A 256 -6.28 -14.95 -15.05
CA SER A 256 -6.57 -14.62 -16.45
C SER A 256 -7.95 -14.01 -16.68
N GLY A 257 -8.84 -14.04 -15.67
CA GLY A 257 -10.22 -13.59 -15.81
C GLY A 257 -10.38 -12.08 -15.84
N GLY A 258 -9.31 -11.32 -15.59
CA GLY A 258 -9.36 -9.87 -15.37
C GLY A 258 -9.56 -9.51 -13.90
N TYR A 259 -9.72 -8.23 -13.62
CA TYR A 259 -9.89 -7.68 -12.29
C TYR A 259 -10.87 -6.51 -12.31
N LYS A 260 -11.43 -6.22 -11.14
CA LYS A 260 -12.26 -5.04 -10.89
C LYS A 260 -11.70 -4.21 -9.77
N ILE A 261 -11.88 -2.89 -9.86
CA ILE A 261 -11.48 -1.94 -8.83
C ILE A 261 -12.70 -1.12 -8.44
N LEU A 262 -13.02 -1.10 -7.15
CA LEU A 262 -14.04 -0.22 -6.58
C LEU A 262 -13.35 1.00 -5.98
N CYS A 263 -13.84 2.18 -6.34
CA CYS A 263 -13.45 3.46 -5.73
C CYS A 263 -14.69 4.08 -5.08
N LEU A 264 -14.63 4.40 -3.78
CA LEU A 264 -15.72 4.98 -2.99
C LEU A 264 -15.28 6.31 -2.37
N GLY A 265 -15.98 7.40 -2.69
CA GLY A 265 -15.79 8.72 -2.09
C GLY A 265 -16.58 8.92 -0.79
N CYS A 266 -16.18 9.90 0.03
CA CYS A 266 -16.91 10.26 1.25
C CYS A 266 -18.28 10.90 0.96
N ASP A 267 -18.51 11.43 -0.23
CA ASP A 267 -19.80 11.92 -0.69
C ASP A 267 -20.80 10.80 -1.02
N GLY A 268 -20.35 9.55 -1.04
CA GLY A 268 -21.17 8.39 -1.42
C GLY A 268 -21.12 8.07 -2.91
N GLU A 269 -20.41 8.87 -3.71
CA GLU A 269 -20.15 8.55 -5.11
C GLU A 269 -19.17 7.38 -5.20
N TYR A 270 -19.46 6.45 -6.11
CA TYR A 270 -18.59 5.30 -6.33
C TYR A 270 -18.58 4.84 -7.78
N GLU A 271 -17.41 4.37 -8.19
CA GLU A 271 -17.15 3.87 -9.54
C GLU A 271 -16.52 2.47 -9.45
N VAL A 272 -16.87 1.63 -10.43
CA VAL A 272 -16.26 0.31 -10.59
C VAL A 272 -15.58 0.22 -11.95
N TYR A 273 -14.27 0.05 -11.94
CA TYR A 273 -13.51 -0.28 -13.13
C TYR A 273 -13.58 -1.78 -13.41
N ASP A 274 -13.78 -2.16 -14.68
CA ASP A 274 -13.61 -3.52 -15.17
C ASP A 274 -12.44 -3.58 -16.16
N SER A 275 -11.46 -4.45 -15.91
CA SER A 275 -10.29 -4.59 -16.78
C SER A 275 -10.61 -5.17 -18.16
N ILE A 276 -11.69 -5.96 -18.27
CA ILE A 276 -12.09 -6.58 -19.54
C ILE A 276 -12.70 -5.53 -20.47
N GLU A 277 -13.63 -4.74 -19.94
CA GLU A 277 -14.27 -3.64 -20.68
C GLU A 277 -13.35 -2.42 -20.79
N ASN A 278 -12.31 -2.37 -19.96
CA ASN A 278 -11.37 -1.26 -19.84
C ASN A 278 -12.09 0.08 -19.66
N SER A 279 -13.08 0.11 -18.77
CA SER A 279 -13.96 1.26 -18.57
C SER A 279 -14.35 1.39 -17.09
N TRP A 280 -14.69 2.61 -16.68
CA TRP A 280 -15.32 2.88 -15.39
C TRP A 280 -16.84 2.90 -15.55
N THR A 281 -17.52 2.16 -14.69
CA THR A 281 -18.98 2.13 -14.62
C THR A 281 -19.45 2.83 -13.34
N HIS A 282 -20.62 3.47 -13.43
CA HIS A 282 -21.33 4.07 -12.31
C HIS A 282 -22.54 3.20 -12.00
N PRO A 283 -22.40 2.15 -11.16
CA PRO A 283 -23.31 1.02 -11.19
C PRO A 283 -24.73 1.35 -10.69
N ARG A 284 -24.87 2.37 -9.82
CA ARG A 284 -26.12 2.99 -9.32
C ARG A 284 -25.78 4.05 -8.27
N SER A 285 -26.74 4.90 -7.89
CA SER A 285 -26.60 5.71 -6.69
C SER A 285 -26.54 4.85 -5.41
N MET A 286 -25.91 5.39 -4.37
CA MET A 286 -25.88 4.77 -3.05
C MET A 286 -27.31 4.52 -2.53
N PRO A 287 -27.62 3.37 -1.90
CA PRO A 287 -28.92 3.13 -1.29
C PRO A 287 -29.32 4.25 -0.32
N SER A 288 -30.58 4.67 -0.38
CA SER A 288 -31.12 5.77 0.44
C SER A 288 -31.11 5.50 1.95
N THR A 289 -30.91 4.25 2.36
CA THR A 289 -30.75 3.86 3.77
C THR A 289 -29.42 4.31 4.36
N ILE A 290 -28.41 4.54 3.51
CA ILE A 290 -27.08 4.95 3.93
C ILE A 290 -27.03 6.48 4.02
N LYS A 291 -26.74 6.99 5.23
CA LYS A 291 -26.60 8.42 5.48
C LYS A 291 -25.29 8.94 4.89
N LEU A 292 -25.37 10.10 4.23
CA LEU A 292 -24.24 10.80 3.62
C LEU A 292 -24.00 12.15 4.33
N PRO A 293 -22.75 12.67 4.35
CA PRO A 293 -21.53 12.05 3.83
C PRO A 293 -21.05 10.87 4.67
N LEU A 294 -20.36 9.93 4.03
CA LEU A 294 -19.69 8.81 4.68
C LEU A 294 -18.49 9.28 5.50
N THR A 295 -18.45 8.88 6.75
CA THR A 295 -17.32 9.05 7.66
C THR A 295 -16.37 7.85 7.56
N LEU A 296 -15.66 7.74 6.42
CA LEU A 296 -14.67 6.69 6.21
C LEU A 296 -13.51 6.80 7.22
N LYS A 297 -13.11 5.69 7.84
CA LYS A 297 -12.00 5.73 8.82
C LYS A 297 -10.67 6.04 8.15
N HIS A 298 -10.06 7.12 8.60
CA HIS A 298 -8.74 7.57 8.15
C HIS A 298 -7.70 6.44 8.28
N ARG A 299 -6.97 6.13 7.19
CA ARG A 299 -5.96 5.03 7.09
C ARG A 299 -6.50 3.60 7.18
N SER A 300 -7.81 3.39 7.34
CA SER A 300 -8.36 2.03 7.22
C SER A 300 -8.35 1.65 5.74
N GLN A 301 -7.72 0.51 5.43
CA GLN A 301 -7.77 -0.04 4.09
C GLN A 301 -9.04 -0.84 3.89
N ALA A 302 -9.51 -0.89 2.64
CA ALA A 302 -10.57 -1.82 2.29
C ALA A 302 -10.01 -3.23 2.26
N VAL A 303 -10.83 -4.21 2.61
CA VAL A 303 -10.45 -5.62 2.55
C VAL A 303 -11.33 -6.31 1.53
N SER A 304 -10.71 -7.03 0.61
CA SER A 304 -11.40 -7.80 -0.43
C SER A 304 -11.43 -9.27 -0.02
N ILE A 305 -12.62 -9.81 0.21
CA ILE A 305 -12.85 -11.22 0.54
C ILE A 305 -13.80 -11.78 -0.52
N ASP A 306 -13.32 -12.75 -1.28
CA ASP A 306 -14.01 -13.31 -2.44
C ASP A 306 -14.47 -12.18 -3.40
N ASN A 307 -15.78 -12.04 -3.58
CA ASN A 307 -16.41 -11.02 -4.44
C ASN A 307 -16.87 -9.77 -3.68
N PHE A 308 -16.53 -9.65 -2.40
CA PHE A 308 -16.96 -8.54 -1.55
C PHE A 308 -15.80 -7.64 -1.17
N VAL A 309 -16.03 -6.34 -1.22
CA VAL A 309 -15.11 -5.33 -0.67
C VAL A 309 -15.73 -4.74 0.59
N TYR A 310 -14.98 -4.78 1.69
CA TYR A 310 -15.40 -4.33 3.01
C TYR A 310 -14.67 -3.05 3.42
N PHE A 311 -15.41 -2.12 4.04
CA PHE A 311 -14.92 -0.82 4.50
C PHE A 311 -15.40 -0.52 5.92
N MET A 312 -14.60 0.22 6.69
CA MET A 312 -14.99 0.73 8.02
C MET A 312 -15.57 2.14 7.91
N ARG A 313 -16.65 2.38 8.65
CA ARG A 313 -17.23 3.72 8.86
C ARG A 313 -17.35 4.06 10.35
N SER A 314 -17.30 5.35 10.68
CA SER A 314 -17.34 5.84 12.06
C SER A 314 -18.72 6.30 12.51
N ASP A 315 -19.56 6.75 11.58
CA ASP A 315 -20.89 7.31 11.86
C ASP A 315 -21.91 6.86 10.79
N PRO A 316 -22.88 6.00 11.14
CA PRO A 316 -22.91 5.23 12.39
C PRO A 316 -21.82 4.15 12.36
N GLU A 317 -21.19 3.86 13.50
CA GLU A 317 -20.06 2.93 13.55
C GLU A 317 -20.42 1.53 13.02
N GLY A 318 -19.59 1.01 12.13
CA GLY A 318 -19.80 -0.31 11.57
C GLY A 318 -19.00 -0.60 10.31
N ILE A 319 -19.48 -1.60 9.57
CA ILE A 319 -18.84 -2.14 8.37
C ILE A 319 -19.80 -2.00 7.20
N MET A 320 -19.30 -1.54 6.07
CA MET A 320 -20.02 -1.58 4.80
C MET A 320 -19.39 -2.63 3.89
N SER A 321 -20.19 -3.30 3.08
CA SER A 321 -19.70 -4.22 2.06
C SER A 321 -20.36 -3.95 0.71
N TYR A 322 -19.60 -4.09 -0.36
CA TYR A 322 -20.12 -4.05 -1.72
C TYR A 322 -19.82 -5.37 -2.44
N ASN A 323 -20.83 -5.96 -3.06
CA ASN A 323 -20.66 -7.15 -3.90
C ASN A 323 -20.28 -6.73 -5.34
N MET A 324 -19.07 -7.06 -5.76
CA MET A 324 -18.49 -6.69 -7.06
C MET A 324 -19.16 -7.37 -8.27
N VAL A 325 -19.98 -8.40 -8.01
CA VAL A 325 -20.72 -9.15 -9.05
C VAL A 325 -22.16 -8.65 -9.15
N THR A 326 -22.87 -8.55 -8.02
CA THR A 326 -24.30 -8.17 -8.03
C THR A 326 -24.53 -6.66 -7.95
N GLY A 327 -23.52 -5.88 -7.57
CA GLY A 327 -23.63 -4.44 -7.37
C GLY A 327 -24.43 -4.03 -6.13
N ILE A 328 -24.58 -4.95 -5.16
CA ILE A 328 -25.39 -4.72 -3.95
C ILE A 328 -24.50 -4.26 -2.79
N TRP A 329 -24.93 -3.17 -2.14
CA TRP A 329 -24.37 -2.69 -0.88
C TRP A 329 -25.08 -3.33 0.31
N ASN A 330 -24.31 -3.68 1.33
CA ASN A 330 -24.83 -4.05 2.65
C ASN A 330 -24.13 -3.21 3.73
N GLU A 331 -24.85 -2.98 4.82
CA GLU A 331 -24.31 -2.33 6.02
C GLU A 331 -24.51 -3.21 7.26
N PHE A 332 -23.53 -3.17 8.14
CA PHE A 332 -23.51 -3.91 9.40
C PHE A 332 -23.16 -2.92 10.51
N ILE A 333 -24.08 -2.71 11.44
CA ILE A 333 -23.81 -1.93 12.65
C ILE A 333 -23.03 -2.83 13.60
N VAL A 334 -21.72 -2.61 13.66
CA VAL A 334 -20.80 -3.42 14.45
C VAL A 334 -19.98 -2.45 15.32
N PRO A 335 -20.35 -2.28 16.60
CA PRO A 335 -19.65 -1.34 17.47
C PRO A 335 -18.21 -1.79 17.72
N SER A 336 -17.26 -0.85 17.71
CA SER A 336 -15.86 -1.19 17.99
C SER A 336 -15.69 -1.58 19.47
N PRO A 337 -14.71 -2.46 19.77
CA PRO A 337 -14.25 -2.67 21.14
C PRO A 337 -13.94 -1.34 21.86
N ARG A 338 -14.27 -1.25 23.15
CA ARG A 338 -14.03 -0.02 23.94
C ARG A 338 -12.54 0.29 24.01
N HIS A 339 -12.19 1.57 23.93
CA HIS A 339 -10.80 2.08 23.98
C HIS A 339 -9.92 1.62 22.81
N LEU A 340 -10.53 1.21 21.70
CA LEU A 340 -9.83 0.86 20.48
C LEU A 340 -9.47 2.11 19.66
N THR A 341 -8.21 2.22 19.28
CA THR A 341 -7.69 3.27 18.39
C THR A 341 -6.88 2.66 17.24
N ASP A 342 -6.64 3.44 16.19
CA ASP A 342 -5.80 3.09 15.03
C ASP A 342 -6.05 1.68 14.48
N HIS A 343 -7.31 1.29 14.31
CA HIS A 343 -7.68 -0.04 13.85
C HIS A 343 -8.00 -0.09 12.35
N THR A 344 -7.81 -1.27 11.76
CA THR A 344 -8.15 -1.56 10.37
C THR A 344 -8.71 -2.97 10.25
N LEU A 345 -9.43 -3.22 9.16
CA LEU A 345 -9.85 -4.56 8.78
C LEU A 345 -8.68 -5.36 8.21
N ALA A 346 -8.79 -6.68 8.33
CA ALA A 346 -7.95 -7.66 7.63
C ALA A 346 -8.78 -8.90 7.24
N ASP A 347 -8.25 -9.70 6.31
CA ASP A 347 -8.81 -11.00 5.93
C ASP A 347 -7.95 -12.13 6.49
N PHE A 348 -8.60 -13.16 7.03
CA PHE A 348 -7.99 -14.47 7.24
C PHE A 348 -8.95 -15.62 6.91
N GLY A 349 -8.70 -16.31 5.79
CA GLY A 349 -9.45 -17.50 5.41
C GLY A 349 -10.95 -17.24 5.20
N GLY A 350 -11.30 -16.10 4.59
CA GLY A 350 -12.71 -15.74 4.35
C GLY A 350 -13.42 -15.17 5.59
N ARG A 351 -12.66 -14.81 6.63
CA ARG A 351 -13.17 -14.23 7.86
C ARG A 351 -12.66 -12.81 8.01
N LEU A 352 -13.57 -11.94 8.43
CA LEU A 352 -13.26 -10.55 8.66
C LEU A 352 -12.62 -10.39 10.03
N MET A 353 -11.40 -9.89 10.02
CA MET A 353 -10.60 -9.62 11.20
C MET A 353 -10.53 -8.11 11.45
N LEU A 354 -10.36 -7.72 12.70
CA LEU A 354 -10.06 -6.36 13.11
C LEU A 354 -8.74 -6.37 13.87
N VAL A 355 -7.88 -5.42 13.57
CA VAL A 355 -6.56 -5.30 14.19
C VAL A 355 -6.42 -3.86 14.65
N GLY A 356 -6.06 -3.64 15.91
CA GLY A 356 -6.09 -2.30 16.49
C GLY A 356 -5.30 -2.16 17.78
N LEU A 357 -5.10 -0.92 18.21
CA LEU A 357 -4.48 -0.59 19.48
C LEU A 357 -5.54 -0.52 20.57
N LEU A 358 -5.40 -1.36 21.58
CA LEU A 358 -6.19 -1.28 22.80
C LEU A 358 -5.37 -0.57 23.88
N THR A 359 -5.84 0.58 24.34
CA THR A 359 -5.17 1.33 25.42
C THR A 359 -6.03 1.37 26.67
N LYS A 360 -5.48 0.88 27.79
CA LYS A 360 -6.10 0.97 29.11
C LYS A 360 -5.09 1.54 30.09
N ASN A 361 -5.43 2.68 30.70
CA ASN A 361 -4.51 3.46 31.52
C ASN A 361 -3.24 3.81 30.71
N ALA A 362 -2.04 3.48 31.22
CA ALA A 362 -0.77 3.68 30.54
C ALA A 362 -0.32 2.50 29.66
N ALA A 363 -1.10 1.42 29.57
CA ALA A 363 -0.75 0.23 28.82
C ALA A 363 -1.45 0.21 27.45
N THR A 364 -0.66 0.08 26.39
CA THR A 364 -1.13 -0.07 25.01
C THR A 364 -0.69 -1.42 24.46
N CYS A 365 -1.60 -2.14 23.82
CA CYS A 365 -1.37 -3.46 23.22
C CYS A 365 -1.98 -3.50 21.81
N VAL A 366 -1.35 -4.24 20.89
CA VAL A 366 -2.01 -4.61 19.63
C VAL A 366 -2.87 -5.83 19.90
N CYS A 367 -4.15 -5.75 19.57
CA CYS A 367 -5.11 -6.83 19.74
C CYS A 367 -5.76 -7.16 18.39
N ILE A 368 -6.22 -8.41 18.27
CA ILE A 368 -6.80 -8.96 17.05
C ILE A 368 -8.16 -9.56 17.41
N TRP A 369 -9.18 -9.17 16.66
CA TRP A 369 -10.54 -9.64 16.81
C TRP A 369 -11.05 -10.29 15.52
N GLU A 370 -11.95 -11.24 15.67
CA GLU A 370 -12.69 -11.90 14.59
C GLU A 370 -14.16 -11.51 14.68
N LEU A 371 -14.76 -11.09 13.56
CA LEU A 371 -16.18 -10.79 13.49
C LEU A 371 -17.00 -12.07 13.57
N GLN A 372 -17.85 -12.17 14.58
CA GLN A 372 -18.76 -13.30 14.73
C GLN A 372 -19.98 -13.11 13.82
N LYS A 373 -20.10 -13.95 12.78
CA LYS A 373 -21.13 -13.84 11.73
C LYS A 373 -22.57 -13.80 12.26
N MET A 374 -22.85 -14.55 13.32
CA MET A 374 -24.22 -14.69 13.85
C MET A 374 -24.63 -13.53 14.76
N THR A 375 -23.69 -12.99 15.55
CA THR A 375 -23.97 -11.95 16.55
C THR A 375 -23.61 -10.56 16.07
N LEU A 376 -22.81 -10.44 15.01
CA LEU A 376 -22.22 -9.18 14.54
C LEU A 376 -21.44 -8.47 15.65
N LEU A 377 -20.68 -9.24 16.44
CA LEU A 377 -19.81 -8.75 17.50
C LEU A 377 -18.36 -9.16 17.25
N TRP A 378 -17.44 -8.31 17.69
CA TRP A 378 -16.02 -8.60 17.70
C TRP A 378 -15.64 -9.52 18.86
N LYS A 379 -15.04 -10.67 18.54
CA LYS A 379 -14.45 -11.58 19.53
C LYS A 379 -12.93 -11.46 19.48
N GLU A 380 -12.30 -11.14 20.60
CA GLU A 380 -10.82 -11.12 20.64
C GLU A 380 -10.28 -12.56 20.49
N VAL A 381 -9.35 -12.75 19.56
CA VAL A 381 -8.77 -14.07 19.25
C VAL A 381 -7.28 -14.17 19.54
N ASP A 382 -6.59 -13.03 19.56
CA ASP A 382 -5.18 -12.95 19.92
C ASP A 382 -4.74 -11.53 20.28
N ARG A 383 -3.55 -11.42 20.88
CA ARG A 383 -2.92 -10.14 21.25
C ARG A 383 -1.40 -10.23 21.23
N MET A 384 -0.76 -9.08 21.07
CA MET A 384 0.69 -8.99 21.12
C MET A 384 1.22 -9.44 22.50
N PRO A 385 2.32 -10.20 22.56
CA PRO A 385 2.89 -10.65 23.81
C PRO A 385 3.18 -9.49 24.77
N ASN A 386 2.82 -9.66 26.05
CA ASN A 386 2.93 -8.62 27.07
C ASN A 386 4.34 -8.01 27.18
N ILE A 387 5.38 -8.84 27.00
CA ILE A 387 6.78 -8.40 27.04
C ILE A 387 7.11 -7.36 25.96
N TRP A 388 6.41 -7.39 24.81
CA TRP A 388 6.56 -6.37 23.76
C TRP A 388 5.74 -5.13 24.09
N CYS A 389 4.56 -5.29 24.70
CA CYS A 389 3.71 -4.18 25.12
C CYS A 389 4.40 -3.27 26.14
N LEU A 390 5.33 -3.80 26.94
CA LEU A 390 6.14 -3.00 27.88
C LEU A 390 6.97 -1.93 27.15
N GLU A 391 7.37 -2.15 25.90
CA GLU A 391 8.07 -1.11 25.11
C GLU A 391 7.16 0.12 24.86
N PHE A 392 5.84 -0.01 25.02
CA PHE A 392 4.83 1.00 24.72
C PHE A 392 4.30 1.71 25.95
N TYR A 393 4.66 1.24 27.15
CA TYR A 393 4.10 1.75 28.40
C TYR A 393 4.32 3.27 28.55
N GLY A 394 3.24 4.01 28.80
CA GLY A 394 3.25 5.46 28.96
C GLY A 394 3.55 6.25 27.66
N LYS A 395 3.58 5.60 26.50
CA LYS A 395 3.85 6.25 25.21
C LYS A 395 2.56 6.37 24.41
N HIS A 396 2.37 7.50 23.75
CA HIS A 396 1.34 7.65 22.73
C HIS A 396 1.77 6.92 21.45
N VAL A 397 1.36 5.66 21.32
CA VAL A 397 1.64 4.83 20.15
C VAL A 397 0.58 5.07 19.08
N ARG A 398 1.03 5.24 17.84
CA ARG A 398 0.19 5.18 16.64
C ARG A 398 0.48 3.91 15.87
N MET A 399 -0.54 3.37 15.21
CA MET A 399 -0.42 2.17 14.39
C MET A 399 -0.90 2.40 12.95
N ASN A 400 -0.14 1.88 11.99
CA ASN A 400 -0.64 1.58 10.66
C ASN A 400 -0.51 0.07 10.45
N CYS A 401 -1.51 -0.56 9.84
CA CYS A 401 -1.51 -1.99 9.57
C CYS A 401 -1.77 -2.22 8.08
N LEU A 402 -0.90 -3.01 7.47
CA LEU A 402 -1.05 -3.55 6.14
C LEU A 402 -1.35 -5.04 6.32
N GLY A 403 -2.53 -5.50 5.95
CA GLY A 403 -2.93 -6.89 6.16
C GLY A 403 -3.52 -7.50 4.90
N ASN A 404 -3.16 -8.74 4.60
CA ASN A 404 -3.83 -9.52 3.55
C ASN A 404 -3.74 -11.01 3.88
N LYS A 405 -4.88 -11.72 3.77
CA LYS A 405 -5.01 -13.19 3.88
C LYS A 405 -4.12 -13.86 4.94
N GLY A 406 -4.16 -13.37 6.17
CA GLY A 406 -3.55 -14.02 7.32
C GLY A 406 -2.13 -13.59 7.69
N LEU A 407 -1.46 -12.73 6.92
CA LEU A 407 -0.21 -12.11 7.35
C LEU A 407 -0.37 -10.60 7.44
N LEU A 408 -0.07 -10.06 8.62
CA LEU A 408 -0.18 -8.64 8.92
C LEU A 408 1.20 -8.04 9.09
N MET A 409 1.40 -6.83 8.56
CA MET A 409 2.55 -5.97 8.86
C MET A 409 2.06 -4.73 9.58
N LEU A 410 2.62 -4.49 10.76
CA LEU A 410 2.26 -3.39 11.63
C LEU A 410 3.43 -2.42 11.76
N SER A 411 3.15 -1.15 11.51
CA SER A 411 4.05 -0.04 11.81
C SER A 411 3.60 0.64 13.08
N LEU A 412 4.37 0.46 14.15
CA LEU A 412 4.11 0.99 15.47
C LEU A 412 5.06 2.15 15.75
N ARG A 413 4.50 3.32 16.05
CA ARG A 413 5.27 4.57 16.15
C ARG A 413 4.92 5.36 17.39
N SER A 414 5.92 5.93 18.05
CA SER A 414 5.77 7.02 19.01
C SER A 414 6.88 8.06 18.79
N ARG A 415 6.91 9.13 19.60
CA ARG A 415 7.93 10.19 19.49
C ARG A 415 9.37 9.66 19.53
N GLN A 416 9.62 8.56 20.22
CA GLN A 416 10.95 7.98 20.45
C GLN A 416 11.09 6.53 19.93
N MET A 417 10.05 5.97 19.32
CA MET A 417 10.04 4.57 18.90
C MET A 417 9.45 4.43 17.51
N ASN A 418 10.05 3.54 16.73
CA ASN A 418 9.50 3.08 15.47
C ASN A 418 9.85 1.59 15.31
N ARG A 419 8.83 0.77 15.15
CA ARG A 419 8.94 -0.68 15.05
C ARG A 419 8.08 -1.16 13.89
N LEU A 420 8.65 -2.05 13.11
CA LEU A 420 7.92 -2.84 12.13
C LEU A 420 7.86 -4.27 12.66
N VAL A 421 6.67 -4.82 12.74
CA VAL A 421 6.45 -6.20 13.18
C VAL A 421 5.49 -6.88 12.22
N THR A 422 5.68 -8.17 12.00
CA THR A 422 4.70 -9.01 11.33
C THR A 422 4.00 -9.91 12.33
N TYR A 423 2.74 -10.23 12.04
CA TYR A 423 1.96 -11.21 12.76
C TYR A 423 1.35 -12.19 11.76
N ASP A 424 1.67 -13.47 11.92
CA ASP A 424 1.06 -14.57 11.17
C ASP A 424 -0.13 -15.11 11.97
N VAL A 425 -1.33 -14.97 11.42
CA VAL A 425 -2.59 -15.38 12.07
C VAL A 425 -2.69 -16.90 12.18
N THR A 426 -2.03 -17.65 11.29
CA THR A 426 -2.06 -19.12 11.25
C THR A 426 -1.19 -19.69 12.36
N SER A 427 0.07 -19.24 12.45
CA SER A 427 1.02 -19.72 13.46
C SER A 427 0.92 -18.97 14.79
N LYS A 428 0.22 -17.83 14.82
CA LYS A 428 0.18 -16.87 15.94
C LYS A 428 1.55 -16.31 16.33
N GLU A 429 2.47 -16.27 15.38
CA GLU A 429 3.83 -15.82 15.62
C GLU A 429 4.00 -14.33 15.31
N TRP A 430 4.74 -13.66 16.20
CA TRP A 430 5.12 -12.26 16.07
C TRP A 430 6.60 -12.16 15.73
N LEU A 431 6.94 -11.51 14.62
CA LEU A 431 8.32 -11.36 14.17
C LEU A 431 8.68 -9.88 14.00
N LYS A 432 9.93 -9.54 14.34
CA LYS A 432 10.47 -8.19 14.11
C LYS A 432 10.93 -8.09 12.66
N VAL A 433 10.48 -7.06 11.97
CA VAL A 433 10.90 -6.77 10.60
C VAL A 433 12.19 -5.92 10.64
N PRO A 434 13.20 -6.24 9.83
CA PRO A 434 14.42 -5.46 9.75
C PRO A 434 14.13 -4.03 9.28
N VAL A 435 14.94 -3.09 9.76
CA VAL A 435 14.85 -1.68 9.33
C VAL A 435 15.16 -1.58 7.84
N LEU A 436 14.44 -0.71 7.13
CA LEU A 436 14.69 -0.48 5.70
C LEU A 436 16.16 -0.07 5.47
N PRO A 437 16.89 -0.72 4.53
CA PRO A 437 18.33 -0.54 4.36
C PRO A 437 18.80 0.87 3.95
N ARG A 438 17.89 1.73 3.48
CA ARG A 438 18.23 3.04 2.88
C ARG A 438 17.70 4.25 3.64
N GLY A 439 17.23 4.06 4.86
CA GLY A 439 16.60 5.11 5.65
C GLY A 439 17.46 5.82 6.66
N ARG A 440 17.13 7.10 6.91
CA ARG A 440 17.47 7.73 8.19
C ARG A 440 16.86 6.89 9.32
N LYS A 441 17.41 6.97 10.54
CA LYS A 441 17.02 6.18 11.74
C LYS A 441 15.52 6.29 12.17
N ARG A 442 14.64 6.92 11.38
CA ARG A 442 13.20 7.14 11.66
C ARG A 442 12.31 7.08 10.39
N GLN A 443 12.50 6.12 9.50
CA GLN A 443 11.55 5.87 8.40
C GLN A 443 10.32 5.11 8.88
N TRP A 444 9.11 5.61 8.64
CA TRP A 444 7.86 4.87 8.87
C TRP A 444 7.09 4.69 7.57
N ILE A 445 6.23 3.66 7.57
CA ILE A 445 5.33 3.35 6.45
C ILE A 445 4.20 4.39 6.46
N THR A 446 4.06 5.12 5.36
CA THR A 446 2.95 6.08 5.17
C THR A 446 1.75 5.41 4.54
N SER A 447 1.99 4.59 3.52
CA SER A 447 0.99 3.77 2.84
C SER A 447 1.60 2.47 2.35
N GLY A 448 0.77 1.52 1.96
CA GLY A 448 1.19 0.29 1.33
C GLY A 448 0.04 -0.67 1.14
N THR A 449 0.29 -1.84 0.57
CA THR A 449 -0.66 -2.95 0.58
C THR A 449 0.13 -4.24 0.61
N ALA A 450 -0.48 -5.28 1.18
CA ALA A 450 0.02 -6.63 1.01
C ALA A 450 -0.54 -7.22 -0.29
N PHE A 451 0.28 -7.95 -1.05
CA PHE A 451 -0.08 -8.55 -2.33
C PHE A 451 0.56 -9.94 -2.47
N TYR A 452 -0.03 -10.79 -3.30
CA TYR A 452 0.50 -12.13 -3.57
C TYR A 452 1.44 -12.10 -4.77
N PRO A 453 2.75 -12.31 -4.58
CA PRO A 453 3.72 -12.16 -5.67
C PRO A 453 3.47 -13.14 -6.83
N SER A 454 3.00 -12.64 -7.97
CA SER A 454 2.76 -13.43 -9.18
C SER A 454 3.61 -12.94 -10.35
N PRO A 455 4.63 -13.68 -10.81
CA PRO A 455 5.49 -13.26 -11.93
C PRO A 455 4.76 -13.28 -13.28
N THR A 456 3.60 -13.93 -13.37
CA THR A 456 2.82 -14.12 -14.60
C THR A 456 1.65 -13.15 -14.72
N ALA A 457 1.35 -12.38 -13.68
CA ALA A 457 0.28 -11.40 -13.69
C ALA A 457 0.63 -10.19 -14.58
N VAL A 458 -0.33 -9.72 -15.37
CA VAL A 458 -0.20 -8.57 -16.27
C VAL A 458 -1.33 -7.59 -16.01
N ALA A 459 -0.98 -6.30 -15.90
CA ALA A 459 -1.85 -5.18 -15.59
C ALA A 459 -2.83 -4.80 -16.71
#